data_AF-A0A3D5DE00-F1
#
_entry.id   AF-A0A3D5DE00-F1
#
_cell.length_a   1.000
_cell.length_b   1.000
_cell.length_c   1.000
_cell.angle_alpha   90.00
_cell.angle_beta   90.00
_cell.angle_gamma   90.00
#
_symmetry.space_group_name_H-M   'P 1'
#
loop_
_entity.id
_entity.type
_entity.pdbx_description
1 polymer ?
#
loop_
_entity_poly.entity_id
_entity_poly.type
_entity_poly.pdbx_seq_one_letter_code
_entity_poly.pdbx_strand_id
1 'polypeptide(L)' 'PSGCGKSTLLRCFNRMNDLIDGVSISGSIYLHDEDIYDREVNVANLRRRIGMVFQKPNP' A
#
# COMPACT_ATOMS: atom_id res chain seq x y z
N PRO A 1 -11.61 14.95 -12.88
CA PRO A 1 -10.17 14.58 -12.77
C PRO A 1 -9.90 13.57 -11.64
N SER A 2 -10.62 12.44 -11.66
CA SER A 2 -10.61 11.38 -10.62
C SER A 2 -9.54 10.29 -10.83
N GLY A 3 -8.77 10.33 -11.93
CA GLY A 3 -7.92 9.23 -12.37
C GLY A 3 -6.40 9.39 -12.17
N CYS A 4 -5.91 10.45 -11.52
CA CYS A 4 -4.46 10.67 -11.40
C CYS A 4 -3.74 9.77 -10.38
N GLY A 5 -4.38 8.68 -9.91
CA GLY A 5 -3.72 7.64 -9.12
C GLY A 5 -3.51 7.92 -7.63
N LYS A 6 -4.07 8.99 -7.04
CA LYS A 6 -3.88 9.31 -5.61
C LYS A 6 -4.22 8.15 -4.67
N SER A 7 -5.40 7.56 -4.84
CA SER A 7 -5.82 6.41 -4.03
C SER A 7 -4.96 5.17 -4.28
N THR A 8 -4.52 4.98 -5.52
CA THR A 8 -3.57 3.91 -5.88
C THR A 8 -2.25 4.09 -5.15
N LEU A 9 -1.69 5.30 -5.14
CA LEU A 9 -0.47 5.64 -4.41
C LEU A 9 -0.61 5.38 -2.92
N LEU A 10 -1.70 5.86 -2.30
CA LEU A 10 -1.92 5.65 -0.86
C LEU A 10 -1.98 4.15 -0.50
N ARG A 11 -2.58 3.31 -1.36
CA ARG A 11 -2.65 1.85 -1.16
C ARG A 11 -1.32 1.13 -1.34
N CYS A 12 -0.31 1.76 -1.94
CA CYS A 12 1.03 1.19 -2.01
C CYS A 12 1.67 1.14 -0.62
N PHE A 13 1.44 2.14 0.23
CA PHE A 13 2.06 2.21 1.57
C PHE A 13 1.63 1.06 2.50
N ASN A 14 0.36 0.62 2.44
CA ASN A 14 -0.12 -0.53 3.22
C ASN A 14 -0.20 -1.82 2.39
N ARG A 15 0.41 -1.82 1.20
CA ARG A 15 0.44 -2.94 0.25
C ARG A 15 -0.94 -3.56 0.01
N MET A 16 -1.98 -2.72 -0.10
CA MET A 16 -3.32 -3.20 -0.45
C MET A 16 -3.47 -3.42 -1.96
N ASN A 17 -2.64 -2.80 -2.80
CA ASN A 17 -2.66 -3.06 -4.24
C ASN A 17 -2.20 -4.47 -4.61
N ASP A 18 -1.40 -5.13 -3.75
CA ASP A 18 -0.96 -6.52 -3.93
C ASP A 18 -2.14 -7.51 -3.95
N LEU A 19 -3.32 -7.10 -3.45
CA LEU A 19 -4.55 -7.90 -3.48
C LEU A 19 -5.32 -7.77 -4.79
N ILE A 20 -4.88 -6.91 -5.70
CA ILE A 20 -5.55 -6.65 -6.98
C ILE A 20 -4.84 -7.47 -8.06
N ASP A 21 -5.55 -8.41 -8.67
CA ASP A 21 -5.00 -9.23 -9.75
C ASP A 21 -4.50 -8.37 -10.92
N GLY A 22 -3.34 -8.75 -11.46
CA GLY A 22 -2.74 -8.09 -12.62
C GLY A 22 -2.01 -6.77 -12.32
N VAL A 23 -1.92 -6.35 -11.05
CA VAL A 23 -1.07 -5.21 -10.67
C VAL A 23 0.40 -5.63 -10.64
N SER A 24 1.25 -4.85 -11.31
CA SER A 24 2.69 -4.89 -11.12
C SER A 24 3.15 -3.66 -10.35
N ILE A 25 4.05 -3.88 -9.39
CA ILE A 25 4.73 -2.82 -8.65
C ILE A 25 6.22 -2.87 -9.01
N SER A 26 6.80 -1.71 -9.29
CA SER A 26 8.24 -1.53 -9.45
C SER A 26 8.70 -0.33 -8.63
N GLY A 27 9.99 -0.33 -8.26
CA GLY A 27 10.55 0.64 -7.32
C GLY A 27 10.40 0.19 -5.86
N SER A 28 10.66 1.12 -4.95
CA SER A 28 10.74 0.85 -3.51
C SER A 28 10.00 1.94 -2.73
N ILE A 29 9.45 1.56 -1.57
CA ILE A 29 8.88 2.50 -0.60
C ILE A 29 9.54 2.22 0.74
N TYR A 30 10.26 3.21 1.27
CA TYR A 30 10.92 3.09 2.56
C TYR A 30 10.05 3.67 3.68
N LEU A 31 9.86 2.89 4.73
CA LEU A 31 9.22 3.32 5.98
C LEU A 31 10.20 3.06 7.12
N HIS A 32 10.73 4.11 7.74
CA HIS A 32 11.78 4.00 8.77
C HIS A 32 13.01 3.21 8.27
N ASP A 33 13.49 3.55 7.07
CA ASP A 33 14.64 2.93 6.40
C ASP A 33 14.46 1.44 6.03
N GLU A 34 13.26 0.88 6.22
CA GLU A 34 12.88 -0.47 5.76
C GLU A 34 12.11 -0.37 4.43
N ASP A 35 12.56 -1.07 3.39
CA ASP A 35 11.78 -1.22 2.15
C ASP A 35 10.58 -2.12 2.40
N ILE A 36 9.37 -1.57 2.36
CA ILE A 36 8.14 -2.31 2.63
C ILE A 36 7.81 -3.35 1.55
N TYR A 37 8.44 -3.25 0.38
CA TYR A 37 8.29 -4.19 -0.74
C TYR A 37 9.33 -5.30 -0.75
N ASP A 38 10.25 -5.33 0.23
CA ASP A 38 11.17 -6.46 0.40
C ASP A 38 10.37 -7.77 0.62
N ARG A 39 10.93 -8.88 0.15
CA ARG A 39 10.31 -10.22 0.24
C ARG A 39 10.20 -10.71 1.68
N GLU A 40 11.03 -10.19 2.58
CA GLU A 40 11.03 -10.56 4.00
C GLU A 40 9.97 -9.81 4.82
N VAL A 41 9.33 -8.78 4.24
CA VAL A 41 8.34 -7.98 4.95
C VAL A 41 7.06 -8.78 5.20
N ASN A 42 6.69 -8.89 6.47
CA ASN A 42 5.39 -9.39 6.87
C ASN A 42 4.30 -8.33 6.64
N VAL A 43 3.53 -8.49 5.57
CA VAL A 43 2.47 -7.55 5.15
C VAL A 43 1.39 -7.36 6.22
N ALA A 44 1.06 -8.40 7.00
CA ALA A 44 0.07 -8.29 8.07
C ALA A 44 0.56 -7.35 9.19
N ASN A 45 1.85 -7.43 9.56
CA ASN A 45 2.46 -6.52 10.53
C ASN A 45 2.53 -5.09 10.00
N LEU A 46 2.90 -4.91 8.72
CA LEU A 46 2.91 -3.61 8.05
C LEU A 46 1.54 -2.93 8.11
N ARG A 47 0.46 -3.66 7.81
CA ARG A 47 -0.92 -3.13 7.84
C ARG A 47 -1.39 -2.74 9.24
N ARG A 48 -0.83 -3.31 10.31
CA ARG A 48 -1.11 -2.85 11.69
C ARG A 48 -0.39 -1.54 12.04
N ARG A 49 0.76 -1.26 11.40
CA ARG A 49 1.53 -0.01 11.59
C ARG A 49 0.92 1.16 10.80
N ILE A 50 0.20 0.89 9.71
CA ILE A 50 -0.32 1.91 8.79
C ILE A 50 -1.85 1.91 8.80
N GLY A 51 -2.44 2.83 9.55
CA GLY A 51 -3.87 3.13 9.50
C GLY A 51 -4.24 3.92 8.24
N MET A 52 -5.24 3.46 7.49
CA MET A 52 -5.75 4.16 6.31
C MET A 52 -7.15 4.72 6.58
N VAL A 53 -7.30 6.05 6.46
CA VAL A 53 -8.60 6.70 6.51
C VAL A 53 -9.15 6.77 5.09
N PHE A 54 -10.17 5.95 4.82
CA PHE A 54 -10.81 5.89 3.52
C PHE A 54 -11.82 7.03 3.37
N GLN A 55 -11.87 7.63 2.18
CA GLN A 55 -12.90 8.64 1.86
C GLN A 55 -14.32 8.09 1.99
N LYS A 56 -14.51 6.78 1.71
CA LYS A 56 -15.76 6.07 1.92
C LYS A 56 -15.57 5.13 3.11
N PRO A 57 -16.39 5.20 4.16
CA PRO A 57 -16.27 4.30 5.30
C PRO A 57 -16.41 2.85 4.81
N ASN A 58 -15.64 1.94 5.40
CA ASN A 58 -15.89 0.51 5.26
C ASN A 58 -17.23 0.23 5.99
N PRO A 59 -18.16 -0.55 5.41
CA PRO A 59 -19.34 -1.01 6.13
C PRO A 59 -18.98 -1.71 7.45
#